data_AF-A0A2L2NP95-F1
#
_entry.id   AF-A0A2L2NP95-F1
#
_cell.length_a   1.000
_cell.length_b   1.000
_cell.length_c   1.000
_cell.angle_alpha   90.00
_cell.angle_beta   90.00
_cell.angle_gamma   90.00
#
_symmetry.space_group_name_H-M   'P 1'
#
loop_
_entity.id
_entity.type
_entity.pdbx_description
1 polymer ?
#
loop_
_entity_poly.entity_id
_entity_poly.type
_entity_poly.pdbx_seq_one_letter_code
_entity_poly.pdbx_strand_id
1 'polypeptide(L)'
;MTYNSEDVQQILQKALTRKQEGEFSREQLLEMASELSISSNILETTEQKWLAQQEEERLQHTFNTFRRRAFWTHFVSFLAVNLFLILLNLITSPNYFWAIFPILGWGLGLFFHWWSVYQSKSEDYEIAFQKWRTQI
;
A
#
# COMPACT_ATOMS: atom_id res chain seq x y z
N MET A 1 -16.55 -23.43 27.77
CA MET A 1 -15.65 -22.86 26.75
C MET A 1 -15.60 -21.37 27.00
N THR A 2 -14.41 -20.78 27.13
CA THR A 2 -14.21 -19.35 27.34
C THR A 2 -13.55 -18.78 26.09
N TYR A 3 -14.07 -17.66 25.58
CA TYR A 3 -13.54 -16.98 24.40
C TYR A 3 -12.67 -15.81 24.84
N ASN A 4 -11.54 -15.58 24.16
CA ASN A 4 -10.75 -14.37 24.39
C ASN A 4 -11.47 -13.14 23.80
N SER A 5 -11.13 -11.94 24.26
CA SER A 5 -11.60 -10.66 23.72
C SER A 5 -11.43 -10.58 22.19
N GLU A 6 -10.30 -11.06 21.67
CA GLU A 6 -10.02 -11.10 20.22
C GLU A 6 -10.98 -12.04 19.47
N ASP A 7 -11.25 -13.23 20.04
CA ASP A 7 -12.20 -14.18 19.45
C ASP A 7 -13.62 -13.62 19.43
N VAL A 8 -14.02 -12.95 20.51
CA VAL A 8 -15.34 -12.31 20.63
C VAL A 8 -15.50 -11.21 19.58
N GLN A 9 -14.48 -10.36 19.40
CA GLN A 9 -14.50 -9.30 18.38
C GLN A 9 -14.59 -9.86 16.96
N GLN A 10 -13.80 -10.88 16.63
CA GLN A 10 -13.83 -11.48 15.29
C GLN A 10 -15.17 -12.20 15.01
N ILE A 11 -15.74 -12.87 16.01
CA ILE A 11 -17.05 -13.53 15.88
C ILE A 11 -18.14 -12.48 15.65
N LEU A 12 -18.13 -11.39 16.43
CA LEU A 12 -19.08 -10.29 16.26
C LEU A 12 -18.93 -9.62 14.88
N GLN A 13 -17.70 -9.35 14.45
CA GLN A 13 -17.45 -8.78 13.12
C GLN A 13 -18.02 -9.66 12.02
N LYS A 14 -17.71 -10.97 12.03
CA LYS A 14 -18.24 -11.93 11.04
C LYS A 14 -19.77 -12.04 11.11
N ALA A 15 -20.36 -11.95 12.30
CA ALA A 15 -21.80 -11.96 12.47
C ALA A 15 -22.46 -10.69 11.89
N LEU A 16 -21.86 -9.52 12.10
CA LEU A 16 -22.34 -8.23 11.59
C LEU A 16 -22.25 -8.16 10.06
N THR A 17 -21.13 -8.58 9.46
CA THR A 17 -20.96 -8.68 7.99
C THR A 17 -22.02 -9.57 7.34
N ARG A 18 -22.54 -10.56 8.07
CA ARG A 18 -23.58 -11.48 7.56
C ARG A 18 -25.00 -10.97 7.78
N LYS A 19 -25.21 -10.06 8.75
CA LYS A 19 -26.55 -9.62 9.17
C LYS A 19 -27.05 -8.40 8.39
N GLN A 20 -26.16 -7.56 7.84
CA GLN A 20 -26.52 -6.41 7.00
C GLN A 20 -25.51 -6.21 5.86
N GLU A 21 -26.02 -6.13 4.62
CA GLU A 21 -25.24 -5.86 3.41
C GLU A 21 -24.95 -4.36 3.16
N GLY A 22 -25.35 -3.47 4.08
CA GLY A 22 -25.24 -2.01 3.92
C GLY A 22 -24.42 -1.31 5.00
N GLU A 23 -23.87 -0.14 4.67
CA GLU A 23 -23.20 0.77 5.61
C GLU A 23 -24.18 1.20 6.73
N PHE A 24 -23.69 1.26 7.97
CA PHE A 24 -24.48 1.76 9.11
C PHE A 24 -24.62 3.27 9.03
N SER A 25 -25.84 3.79 9.22
CA SER A 25 -26.02 5.23 9.34
C SER A 25 -25.48 5.74 10.69
N ARG A 26 -25.15 7.03 10.76
CA ARG A 26 -24.66 7.65 11.99
C ARG A 26 -25.68 7.53 13.13
N GLU A 27 -26.97 7.58 12.80
CA GLU A 27 -28.05 7.39 13.78
C GLU A 27 -28.05 5.97 14.37
N GLN A 28 -27.86 4.94 13.54
CA GLN A 28 -27.80 3.55 14.00
C GLN A 28 -26.58 3.30 14.89
N LEU A 29 -25.43 3.93 14.56
CA LEU A 29 -24.23 3.86 15.39
C LEU A 29 -24.47 4.47 16.78
N LEU A 30 -25.17 5.60 16.86
CA LEU A 30 -25.54 6.25 18.13
C LEU A 30 -26.52 5.40 18.95
N GLU A 31 -27.48 4.76 18.30
CA GLU A 31 -28.44 3.85 18.94
C GLU A 31 -27.72 2.67 19.58
N MET A 32 -26.84 1.97 18.83
CA MET A 32 -26.01 0.87 19.35
C MET A 32 -25.08 1.32 20.48
N ALA A 33 -24.46 2.49 20.35
CA ALA A 33 -23.62 3.06 21.41
C ALA A 33 -24.42 3.30 22.69
N SER A 34 -25.65 3.80 22.56
CA SER A 34 -26.54 4.05 23.70
C SER A 34 -26.97 2.75 24.38
N GLU A 35 -27.27 1.68 23.63
CA GLU A 35 -27.59 0.35 24.17
C GLU A 35 -26.43 -0.25 24.96
N LEU A 36 -25.20 -0.03 24.47
CA LEU A 36 -23.96 -0.47 25.11
C LEU A 36 -23.50 0.47 26.25
N SER A 37 -24.32 1.47 26.62
CA SER A 37 -23.99 2.49 27.63
C SER A 37 -22.71 3.28 27.35
N ILE A 38 -22.35 3.43 26.06
CA ILE A 38 -21.23 4.26 25.60
C ILE A 38 -21.73 5.70 25.49
N SER A 39 -21.09 6.63 26.21
CA SER A 39 -21.46 8.04 26.17
C SER A 39 -21.11 8.69 24.82
N SER A 40 -21.93 9.64 24.37
CA SER A 40 -21.73 10.33 23.08
C SER A 40 -20.36 11.02 22.98
N ASN A 41 -19.82 11.52 24.10
CA ASN A 41 -18.49 12.13 24.14
C ASN A 41 -17.36 11.12 23.82
N ILE A 42 -17.46 9.87 24.30
CA ILE A 42 -16.49 8.82 23.98
C ILE A 42 -16.64 8.38 22.52
N LEU A 43 -17.87 8.36 22.00
CA LEU A 43 -18.10 8.06 20.59
C LEU A 43 -17.53 9.14 19.67
N GLU A 44 -17.78 10.42 19.95
CA GLU A 44 -17.28 11.54 19.15
C GLU A 44 -15.74 11.59 19.13
N THR A 45 -15.10 11.42 20.28
CA THR A 45 -13.63 11.43 20.35
C THR A 45 -13.02 10.20 19.68
N THR A 46 -13.68 9.04 19.75
CA THR A 46 -13.25 7.81 19.05
C THR A 46 -13.46 7.93 17.55
N GLU A 47 -14.61 8.45 17.11
CA GLU A 47 -14.95 8.68 15.70
C GLU A 47 -13.96 9.65 15.07
N GLN A 48 -13.65 10.77 15.73
CA GLN A 48 -12.66 11.73 15.24
C GLN A 48 -11.26 11.12 15.11
N LYS A 49 -10.81 10.36 16.12
CA LYS A 49 -9.52 9.66 16.04
C LYS A 49 -9.49 8.63 14.92
N TRP A 50 -10.58 7.87 14.77
CA TRP A 50 -10.69 6.85 13.73
C TRP A 50 -10.72 7.46 12.33
N LEU A 51 -11.46 8.57 12.13
CA LEU A 51 -11.49 9.31 10.87
C LEU A 51 -10.11 9.87 10.52
N ALA A 52 -9.42 10.47 11.50
CA ALA A 52 -8.06 10.98 11.30
C ALA A 52 -7.09 9.85 10.92
N GLN A 53 -7.20 8.69 11.58
CA GLN A 53 -6.39 7.50 11.25
C GLN A 53 -6.72 6.96 9.85
N GLN A 54 -8.01 6.88 9.50
CA GLN A 54 -8.46 6.38 8.20
C GLN A 54 -7.99 7.28 7.05
N GLU A 55 -8.02 8.59 7.23
CA GLU A 55 -7.51 9.55 6.27
C GLU A 55 -6.01 9.33 6.03
N GLU A 56 -5.24 9.14 7.10
CA GLU A 56 -3.80 8.86 7.01
C GLU A 56 -3.52 7.53 6.28
N GLU A 57 -4.23 6.46 6.63
CA GLU A 57 -4.10 5.16 5.97
C GLU A 57 -4.43 5.25 4.47
N ARG A 58 -5.46 6.02 4.11
CA ARG A 58 -5.86 6.26 2.72
C ARG A 58 -4.78 7.03 1.96
N LEU A 59 -4.18 8.05 2.58
CA LEU A 59 -3.08 8.81 2.00
C LEU A 59 -1.86 7.92 1.77
N GLN A 60 -1.47 7.10 2.76
CA GLN A 60 -0.38 6.15 2.63
C GLN A 60 -0.64 5.14 1.51
N HIS A 61 -1.86 4.60 1.40
CA HIS A 61 -2.22 3.68 0.33
C HIS A 61 -2.14 4.33 -1.06
N THR A 62 -2.65 5.56 -1.18
CA THR A 62 -2.60 6.34 -2.44
C THR A 62 -1.16 6.63 -2.84
N PHE A 63 -0.32 7.03 -1.88
CA PHE A 63 1.10 7.26 -2.12
C PHE A 63 1.85 5.99 -2.55
N ASN A 64 1.59 4.87 -1.87
CA ASN A 64 2.19 3.57 -2.18
C ASN A 64 1.84 3.08 -3.59
N THR A 65 0.59 3.23 -4.01
CA THR A 65 0.17 2.89 -5.38
C THR A 65 0.84 3.78 -6.42
N PHE A 66 0.96 5.09 -6.16
CA PHE A 66 1.67 6.03 -7.03
C PHE A 66 3.14 5.64 -7.21
N ARG A 67 3.88 5.39 -6.13
CA ARG A 67 5.31 4.99 -6.19
C ARG A 67 5.50 3.68 -6.96
N ARG A 68 4.65 2.68 -6.72
CA ARG A 68 4.69 1.40 -7.44
C ARG A 68 4.48 1.61 -8.93
N ARG A 69 3.51 2.45 -9.32
CA ARG A 69 3.24 2.76 -10.73
C ARG A 69 4.42 3.46 -11.41
N ALA A 70 5.06 4.42 -10.72
CA ALA A 70 6.26 5.08 -11.22
C ALA A 70 7.42 4.08 -11.46
N PHE A 71 7.64 3.16 -10.52
CA PHE A 71 8.63 2.09 -10.68
C PHE A 71 8.33 1.18 -11.88
N TRP A 72 7.07 0.80 -12.07
CA TRP A 72 6.66 -0.05 -13.20
C TRP A 72 7.02 0.56 -14.56
N THR A 73 6.90 1.88 -14.72
CA THR A 73 7.32 2.57 -15.95
C THR A 73 8.81 2.38 -16.24
N HIS A 74 9.67 2.51 -15.22
CA HIS A 74 11.11 2.29 -15.37
C HIS A 74 11.43 0.82 -15.61
N PHE A 75 10.73 -0.09 -14.94
CA PHE A 75 10.91 -1.54 -15.11
C PHE A 75 10.54 -2.01 -16.52
N VAL A 76 9.41 -1.54 -17.07
CA VAL A 76 9.00 -1.84 -18.45
C VAL A 76 10.01 -1.30 -19.46
N SER A 77 10.50 -0.07 -19.25
CA SER A 77 11.53 0.52 -20.11
C SER A 77 12.82 -0.30 -20.08
N PHE A 78 13.25 -0.73 -18.89
CA PHE A 78 14.39 -1.64 -18.72
C PHE A 78 14.17 -2.95 -19.49
N LEU A 79 13.00 -3.58 -19.34
CA LEU A 79 12.71 -4.85 -20.01
C LEU A 79 12.74 -4.70 -21.55
N ALA A 80 12.13 -3.63 -22.07
CA ALA A 80 12.09 -3.35 -23.51
C ALA A 80 13.49 -3.15 -24.09
N VAL A 81 14.33 -2.33 -23.45
CA VAL A 81 15.70 -2.07 -23.90
C VAL A 81 16.56 -3.33 -23.82
N ASN A 82 16.49 -4.08 -22.72
CA ASN A 82 17.30 -5.29 -22.58
C ASN A 82 16.87 -6.39 -23.55
N LEU A 83 15.57 -6.54 -23.80
CA LEU A 83 15.07 -7.46 -24.83
C LEU A 83 15.62 -7.08 -26.20
N PHE A 84 15.59 -5.80 -26.55
CA PHE A 84 16.18 -5.29 -27.80
C PHE A 84 17.69 -5.58 -27.88
N LEU A 85 18.45 -5.34 -26.80
CA LEU A 85 19.90 -5.60 -26.76
C LEU A 85 20.23 -7.09 -26.90
N ILE A 86 19.44 -7.97 -26.27
CA ILE A 86 19.58 -9.42 -26.40
C ILE A 86 19.35 -9.84 -27.86
N LEU A 87 18.27 -9.36 -28.49
CA LEU A 87 18.00 -9.65 -29.90
C LEU A 87 19.12 -9.13 -30.80
N LEU A 88 19.62 -7.91 -30.55
CA LEU A 88 20.72 -7.32 -31.31
C LEU A 88 21.99 -8.15 -31.16
N ASN A 89 22.30 -8.62 -29.95
CA ASN A 89 23.44 -9.50 -29.70
C ASN A 89 23.33 -10.80 -30.49
N LEU A 90 22.17 -11.46 -30.49
CA LEU A 90 21.96 -12.72 -31.21
C LEU A 90 22.14 -12.56 -32.73
N ILE A 91 21.76 -11.41 -33.28
CA ILE A 91 21.92 -11.11 -34.72
C ILE A 91 23.36 -10.73 -35.07
N THR A 92 24.00 -9.89 -34.25
CA THR A 92 25.30 -9.28 -34.59
C THR A 92 26.50 -10.11 -34.15
N SER A 93 26.38 -10.82 -33.03
CA SER A 93 27.49 -11.53 -32.38
C SER A 93 26.97 -12.72 -31.56
N PRO A 94 26.40 -13.75 -32.21
CA PRO A 94 25.83 -14.91 -31.50
C PRO A 94 26.88 -15.66 -30.66
N ASN A 95 28.16 -15.58 -31.02
CA ASN A 95 29.26 -16.23 -30.32
C ASN A 95 29.81 -15.41 -29.13
N TYR A 96 29.35 -14.17 -28.92
CA TYR A 96 29.79 -13.30 -27.83
C TYR A 96 28.64 -12.49 -27.24
N PHE A 97 28.30 -12.77 -25.98
CA PHE A 97 27.13 -12.19 -25.31
C PHE A 97 27.45 -10.87 -24.60
N TRP A 98 27.75 -9.82 -25.36
CA TRP A 98 28.06 -8.48 -24.84
C TRP A 98 26.86 -7.79 -24.17
N ALA A 99 25.62 -8.18 -24.50
CA ALA A 99 24.41 -7.64 -23.88
C ALA A 99 24.37 -7.82 -22.35
N ILE A 100 25.16 -8.74 -21.77
CA ILE A 100 25.23 -8.95 -20.32
C ILE A 100 25.73 -7.72 -19.55
N PHE A 101 26.65 -6.94 -20.12
CA PHE A 101 27.23 -5.77 -19.46
C PHE A 101 26.21 -4.66 -19.20
N PRO A 102 25.41 -4.20 -20.20
CA PRO A 102 24.34 -3.24 -19.94
C PRO A 102 23.23 -3.82 -19.08
N ILE A 103 22.89 -5.12 -19.22
CA ILE A 103 21.90 -5.79 -18.35
C ILE A 103 22.32 -5.71 -16.88
N LEU A 104 23.56 -6.08 -16.56
CA LEU A 104 24.06 -6.07 -15.19
C LEU A 104 24.26 -4.64 -14.66
N GLY A 105 24.83 -3.74 -15.47
CA GLY A 105 25.07 -2.36 -15.06
C GLY A 105 23.78 -1.61 -14.73
N TRP A 106 22.79 -1.64 -15.61
CA TRP A 106 21.49 -1.01 -15.35
C TRP A 106 20.61 -1.83 -14.41
N GLY A 107 20.70 -3.16 -14.44
CA GLY A 107 19.93 -4.05 -13.58
C GLY A 107 20.24 -3.83 -12.11
N LEU A 108 21.50 -3.56 -11.77
CA LEU A 108 21.90 -3.24 -10.40
C LEU A 108 21.25 -1.94 -9.90
N GLY A 109 21.25 -0.89 -10.73
CA GLY A 109 20.58 0.37 -10.40
C GLY A 109 19.07 0.22 -10.20
N LEU A 110 18.43 -0.58 -11.05
CA LEU A 110 17.00 -0.88 -10.92
C LEU A 110 16.69 -1.70 -9.66
N PHE A 111 17.58 -2.61 -9.26
CA PHE A 111 17.45 -3.36 -8.02
C PHE A 111 17.49 -2.45 -6.79
N PHE A 112 18.43 -1.50 -6.71
CA PHE A 112 18.46 -0.53 -5.62
C PHE A 112 17.22 0.37 -5.59
N HIS A 113 16.73 0.80 -6.76
CA HIS A 113 15.48 1.55 -6.84
C HIS A 113 14.29 0.72 -6.35
N TRP A 114 14.19 -0.54 -6.76
CA TRP A 114 13.17 -1.46 -6.29
C TRP A 114 13.23 -1.62 -4.77
N TRP A 115 14.41 -1.83 -4.20
CA TRP A 115 14.59 -1.93 -2.76
C TRP A 115 14.09 -0.67 -2.03
N SER A 116 14.42 0.52 -2.51
CA SER A 116 13.93 1.79 -1.96
C SER A 116 12.41 1.96 -2.06
N VAL A 117 11.77 1.45 -3.10
CA VAL A 117 10.31 1.51 -3.28
C VAL A 117 9.56 0.56 -2.35
N TYR A 118 10.09 -0.64 -2.13
CA TYR A 118 9.41 -1.69 -1.37
C TYR A 118 9.77 -1.69 0.12
N GLN A 119 10.85 -1.03 0.52
CA GLN A 119 11.21 -0.86 1.92
C GLN A 119 10.45 0.31 2.55
N SER A 120 9.25 0.03 3.09
CA SER A 120 8.37 1.03 3.72
C SER A 120 8.88 1.58 5.07
N LYS A 121 10.07 1.18 5.53
CA LYS A 121 10.66 1.60 6.81
C LYS A 121 11.90 2.49 6.67
N SER A 122 12.20 2.99 5.47
CA SER A 122 13.35 3.89 5.29
C SER A 122 13.00 5.34 5.66
N GLU A 123 13.99 6.11 6.13
CA GLU A 123 13.84 7.56 6.34
C GLU A 123 13.40 8.28 5.05
N ASP A 124 13.87 7.78 3.90
CA ASP A 124 13.47 8.27 2.58
C ASP A 124 11.97 8.11 2.30
N TYR A 125 11.34 7.05 2.83
CA TYR A 125 9.89 6.85 2.70
C TYR A 125 9.14 7.97 3.38
N GLU A 126 9.50 8.27 4.63
CA GLU A 126 8.84 9.29 5.44
C GLU A 126 9.04 10.67 4.82
N ILE A 127 10.27 11.01 4.40
CA ILE A 127 10.56 12.28 3.73
C ILE A 127 9.75 12.42 2.44
N ALA A 128 9.67 11.36 1.63
CA ALA A 128 8.94 11.39 0.37
C ALA A 128 7.41 11.48 0.59
N PHE A 129 6.88 10.78 1.60
CA PHE A 129 5.46 10.84 1.97
C PHE A 129 5.09 12.24 2.48
N GLN A 130 5.89 12.81 3.37
CA GLN A 130 5.70 14.17 3.88
C GLN A 130 5.72 15.20 2.75
N LYS A 131 6.73 15.14 1.87
CA LYS A 131 6.84 16.03 0.72
C LYS A 131 5.62 15.91 -0.20
N TRP A 132 5.18 14.68 -0.48
CA TRP A 132 3.99 14.43 -1.31
C TRP A 132 2.72 15.00 -0.66
N ARG A 133 2.56 14.80 0.65
CA ARG A 133 1.42 15.34 1.42
C ARG A 133 1.37 16.86 1.39
N THR A 134 2.50 17.55 1.38
CA THR A 134 2.55 19.02 1.31
C THR A 134 2.29 19.61 -0.09
N GLN A 135 2.26 18.77 -1.13
CA GLN A 135 2.11 19.21 -2.52
C GLN A 135 0.72 18.95 -3.12
N ILE A 136 -0.13 18.21 -2.41
CA ILE A 136 -1.55 17.99 -2.71
C ILE A 136 -2.38 19.05 -1.98
#